data_AF-A0A9D5TL59-F1
#
_entry.id   AF-A0A9D5TL59-F1
#
_cell.length_a   1.000
_cell.length_b   1.000
_cell.length_c   1.000
_cell.angle_alpha   90.00
_cell.angle_beta   90.00
_cell.angle_gamma   90.00
#
_symmetry.space_group_name_H-M   'P 1'
#
loop_
_entity.id
_entity.type
_entity.pdbx_description
1 polymer ?
#
loop_
_entity_poly.entity_id
_entity_poly.type
_entity_poly.pdbx_seq_one_letter_code
_entity_poly.pdbx_strand_id
1 'polypeptide(L)'
;MDHCKVTFDKMTDSATRIAQLRTSLRTVQQSLSGVNSIIGSVISCSFPALVSNIRAIGNQMDDISSLKSALDRAIELYRATERSIVATSDGSNSGTASEPADPLEGRSYDEILEYRREHAVDENTRLVYERYINRVRINDDDYDDTAHYNSIRNHINYNRDEDAVNERGVGNTYYHEVGHLIDDQSDWNSHTSTDWSYDFYDCLENDLNRWLDNCMRENNYTNIQDAYDALSDWLWEDPNMKNGISDLINGLTGGEACGRWRHYLDYYNSGSICREAFAHFFEAGMSHESTKLDYIREMFPSAYEEFQQMLIDELN
;
A
#
# COMPACT_ATOMS: atom_id res chain seq x y z
N MET A 1 -8.98 5.49 -37.25
CA MET A 1 -9.88 6.02 -36.19
C MET A 1 -11.05 5.08 -35.93
N ASP A 2 -11.78 4.59 -36.93
CA ASP A 2 -12.96 3.73 -36.71
C ASP A 2 -12.68 2.40 -36.00
N HIS A 3 -11.53 1.76 -36.23
CA HIS A 3 -11.23 0.48 -35.59
C HIS A 3 -10.94 0.60 -34.08
N CYS A 4 -10.24 1.66 -33.65
CA CYS A 4 -9.98 1.88 -32.22
C CYS A 4 -11.24 2.30 -31.46
N LYS A 5 -12.14 3.07 -32.09
CA LYS A 5 -13.43 3.44 -31.49
C LYS A 5 -14.33 2.22 -31.25
N VAL A 6 -14.40 1.30 -32.23
CA VAL A 6 -15.14 0.03 -32.09
C VAL A 6 -14.53 -0.85 -30.98
N THR A 7 -13.20 -0.87 -30.82
CA THR A 7 -12.55 -1.60 -29.73
C THR A 7 -12.84 -0.97 -28.36
N PHE A 8 -12.83 0.36 -28.26
CA PHE A 8 -13.17 1.10 -27.04
C PHE A 8 -14.62 0.88 -26.59
N ASP A 9 -15.58 0.91 -27.53
CA ASP A 9 -16.99 0.66 -27.24
C ASP A 9 -17.19 -0.78 -26.70
N LYS A 10 -16.46 -1.75 -27.24
CA LYS A 10 -16.46 -3.14 -26.75
C LYS A 10 -15.84 -3.27 -25.36
N MET A 11 -14.80 -2.51 -25.04
CA MET A 11 -14.17 -2.49 -23.71
C MET A 11 -15.13 -1.87 -22.68
N THR A 12 -15.81 -0.78 -23.04
CA THR A 12 -16.81 -0.12 -22.19
C THR A 12 -18.03 -1.03 -21.92
N ASP A 13 -18.53 -1.72 -22.96
CA ASP A 13 -19.60 -2.71 -22.82
C ASP A 13 -19.15 -3.89 -21.93
N SER A 14 -17.91 -4.34 -22.09
CA SER A 14 -17.34 -5.41 -21.26
C SER A 14 -17.20 -5.00 -19.79
N ALA A 15 -16.72 -3.79 -19.49
CA ALA A 15 -16.64 -3.24 -18.14
C ALA A 15 -18.02 -3.15 -17.47
N THR A 16 -19.03 -2.74 -18.24
CA THR A 16 -20.42 -2.65 -17.78
C THR A 16 -21.00 -4.03 -17.47
N ARG A 17 -20.77 -5.02 -18.34
CA ARG A 17 -21.20 -6.42 -18.11
C ARG A 17 -20.50 -7.06 -16.92
N ILE A 18 -19.21 -6.78 -16.71
CA ILE A 18 -18.45 -7.24 -15.55
C ILE A 18 -19.01 -6.63 -14.25
N ALA A 19 -19.38 -5.35 -14.25
CA ALA A 19 -20.03 -4.72 -13.11
C ALA A 19 -21.39 -5.38 -12.77
N GLN A 20 -22.21 -5.68 -13.78
CA GLN A 20 -23.49 -6.38 -13.60
C GLN A 20 -23.31 -7.82 -13.09
N LEU A 21 -22.28 -8.53 -13.58
CA LEU A 21 -21.91 -9.86 -13.08
C LEU A 21 -21.47 -9.80 -11.61
N ARG A 22 -20.68 -8.80 -11.21
CA ARG A 22 -20.27 -8.58 -9.81
C ARG A 22 -21.47 -8.37 -8.90
N THR A 23 -22.42 -7.53 -9.30
CA THR A 23 -23.65 -7.30 -8.52
C THR A 23 -24.45 -8.60 -8.36
N SER A 24 -24.61 -9.35 -9.44
CA SER A 24 -25.33 -10.63 -9.42
C SER A 24 -24.65 -11.68 -8.53
N LEU A 25 -23.32 -11.75 -8.57
CA LEU A 25 -22.51 -12.64 -7.74
C LEU A 25 -22.55 -12.27 -6.25
N ARG A 26 -22.52 -10.97 -5.90
CA ARG A 26 -22.73 -10.51 -4.51
C ARG A 26 -24.10 -10.90 -3.97
N THR A 27 -25.15 -10.79 -4.78
CA THR A 27 -26.50 -11.24 -4.40
C THR A 27 -26.54 -12.76 -4.16
N VAL A 28 -25.83 -13.55 -4.97
CA VAL A 28 -25.70 -15.00 -4.78
C VAL A 28 -24.92 -15.33 -3.50
N GLN A 29 -23.81 -14.63 -3.21
CA GLN A 29 -23.06 -14.79 -1.97
C GLN A 29 -23.90 -14.45 -0.73
N GLN A 30 -24.62 -13.33 -0.73
CA GLN A 30 -25.51 -12.96 0.37
C GLN A 30 -26.61 -13.99 0.59
N SER A 31 -27.16 -14.55 -0.49
CA SER A 31 -28.14 -15.64 -0.42
C SER A 31 -27.52 -16.92 0.15
N LEU A 32 -26.29 -17.28 -0.23
CA LEU A 32 -25.53 -18.41 0.30
C LEU A 32 -25.17 -18.24 1.78
N SER A 33 -24.76 -17.04 2.20
CA SER A 33 -24.50 -16.72 3.61
C SER A 33 -25.78 -16.77 4.44
N GLY A 34 -26.92 -16.33 3.89
CA GLY A 34 -28.24 -16.52 4.49
C GLY A 34 -28.60 -18.00 4.61
N VAL A 35 -28.34 -18.82 3.59
CA VAL A 35 -28.53 -20.28 3.66
C VAL A 35 -27.59 -20.92 4.68
N ASN A 36 -26.33 -20.46 4.80
CA ASN A 36 -25.37 -20.96 5.77
C ASN A 36 -25.76 -20.59 7.22
N SER A 37 -26.35 -19.41 7.46
CA SER A 37 -26.86 -19.06 8.78
C SER A 37 -28.08 -19.90 9.16
N ILE A 38 -28.95 -20.23 8.19
CA ILE A 38 -30.06 -21.17 8.36
C ILE A 38 -29.53 -22.59 8.63
N ILE A 39 -28.49 -23.04 7.94
CA ILE A 39 -27.85 -24.36 8.18
C ILE A 39 -27.09 -24.39 9.51
N GLY A 40 -26.48 -23.28 9.93
CA GLY A 40 -25.86 -23.14 11.25
C GLY A 40 -26.84 -23.30 12.41
N SER A 41 -28.11 -22.98 12.19
CA SER A 41 -29.21 -23.27 13.13
C SER A 41 -29.66 -24.75 13.13
N VAL A 42 -29.20 -25.56 12.17
CA VAL A 42 -29.55 -26.99 11.99
C VAL A 42 -28.30 -27.87 11.82
N ILE A 43 -27.35 -27.80 12.76
CA ILE A 43 -26.18 -28.71 12.95
C ILE A 43 -24.87 -28.21 12.30
N SER A 44 -23.99 -27.71 13.17
CA SER A 44 -22.66 -27.13 12.89
C SER A 44 -21.54 -28.14 12.57
N CYS A 45 -21.82 -29.31 11.98
CA CYS A 45 -20.79 -30.36 11.80
C CYS A 45 -20.64 -30.98 10.41
N SER A 46 -21.39 -30.57 9.38
CA SER A 46 -21.53 -31.45 8.19
C SER A 46 -20.90 -31.00 6.86
N PHE A 47 -20.35 -29.78 6.68
CA PHE A 47 -19.86 -29.36 5.34
C PHE A 47 -18.61 -28.44 5.29
N PRO A 48 -17.42 -28.88 5.73
CA PRO A 48 -16.16 -28.12 5.57
C PRO A 48 -15.83 -27.77 4.11
N ALA A 49 -16.17 -28.66 3.17
CA ALA A 49 -15.97 -28.44 1.74
C ALA A 49 -16.82 -27.28 1.18
N LEU A 50 -18.02 -27.06 1.73
CA LEU A 50 -18.87 -25.95 1.32
C LEU A 50 -18.28 -24.61 1.76
N VAL A 51 -17.76 -24.52 2.98
CA VAL A 51 -17.08 -23.33 3.50
C VAL A 51 -15.81 -23.02 2.70
N SER A 52 -15.02 -24.04 2.39
CA SER A 52 -13.82 -23.86 1.55
C SER A 52 -14.16 -23.41 0.13
N ASN A 53 -15.24 -23.93 -0.47
CA ASN A 53 -15.71 -23.48 -1.78
C ASN A 53 -16.25 -22.05 -1.73
N ILE A 54 -16.95 -21.66 -0.67
CA ILE A 54 -17.41 -20.27 -0.47
C ILE A 54 -16.21 -19.31 -0.39
N ARG A 55 -15.16 -19.68 0.35
CA ARG A 55 -13.92 -18.89 0.43
C ARG A 55 -13.21 -18.79 -0.92
N ALA A 56 -13.11 -19.90 -1.66
CA ALA A 56 -12.54 -19.91 -3.01
C ALA A 56 -13.32 -19.02 -3.99
N ILE A 57 -14.66 -19.01 -3.89
CA ILE A 57 -15.53 -18.11 -4.66
C ILE A 57 -15.27 -16.65 -4.26
N GLY A 58 -15.04 -16.36 -2.98
CA GLY A 58 -14.63 -15.03 -2.50
C GLY A 58 -13.35 -14.54 -3.17
N ASN A 59 -12.29 -15.35 -3.12
CA ASN A 59 -11.01 -15.01 -3.75
C ASN A 59 -11.14 -14.78 -5.27
N GLN A 60 -11.92 -15.62 -5.96
CA GLN A 60 -12.19 -15.43 -7.39
C GLN A 60 -12.98 -14.14 -7.69
N MET A 61 -13.77 -13.64 -6.75
CA MET A 61 -14.47 -12.35 -6.90
C MET A 61 -13.52 -11.16 -6.74
N ASP A 62 -12.50 -11.26 -5.91
CA ASP A 62 -11.47 -10.24 -5.77
C ASP A 62 -10.61 -10.12 -7.04
N ASP A 63 -10.32 -11.26 -7.69
CA ASP A 63 -9.68 -11.29 -9.01
C ASP A 63 -10.53 -10.60 -10.09
N ILE A 64 -11.85 -10.82 -10.09
CA ILE A 64 -12.80 -10.16 -11.01
C ILE A 64 -12.87 -8.65 -10.74
N SER A 65 -12.81 -8.23 -9.47
CA SER A 65 -12.75 -6.82 -9.08
C SER A 65 -11.48 -6.16 -9.63
N SER A 66 -10.34 -6.84 -9.47
CA SER A 66 -9.05 -6.40 -9.98
C SER A 66 -9.04 -6.28 -11.50
N LEU A 67 -9.65 -7.22 -12.22
CA LEU A 67 -9.80 -7.18 -13.68
C LEU A 67 -10.68 -6.01 -14.15
N LYS A 68 -11.78 -5.71 -13.44
CA LYS A 68 -12.63 -4.55 -13.74
C LYS A 68 -11.82 -3.25 -13.61
N SER A 69 -11.09 -3.09 -12.52
CA SER A 69 -10.28 -1.90 -12.25
C SER A 69 -9.18 -1.71 -13.30
N ALA A 70 -8.53 -2.80 -13.75
CA ALA A 70 -7.57 -2.74 -14.85
C ALA A 70 -8.21 -2.28 -16.18
N LEU A 71 -9.45 -2.72 -16.44
CA LEU A 71 -10.20 -2.33 -17.64
C LEU A 71 -10.65 -0.87 -17.61
N ASP A 72 -11.10 -0.38 -16.46
CA ASP A 72 -11.45 1.04 -16.26
C ASP A 72 -10.21 1.93 -16.46
N ARG A 73 -9.04 1.50 -15.98
CA ARG A 73 -7.76 2.20 -16.16
C ARG A 73 -7.33 2.24 -17.63
N ALA A 74 -7.52 1.16 -18.37
CA ALA A 74 -7.28 1.12 -19.82
C ALA A 74 -8.21 2.08 -20.59
N ILE A 75 -9.47 2.21 -20.16
CA ILE A 75 -10.44 3.16 -20.70
C ILE A 75 -9.99 4.62 -20.45
N GLU A 76 -9.50 4.92 -19.25
CA GLU A 76 -9.01 6.26 -18.89
C GLU A 76 -7.75 6.68 -19.64
N LEU A 77 -6.77 5.76 -19.75
CA LEU A 77 -5.56 5.98 -20.55
C LEU A 77 -5.91 6.30 -22.00
N TYR A 78 -6.83 5.53 -22.60
CA TYR A 78 -7.27 5.78 -23.97
C TYR A 78 -7.91 7.18 -24.14
N ARG A 79 -8.74 7.62 -23.17
CA ARG A 79 -9.33 8.97 -23.16
C ARG A 79 -8.28 10.06 -22.99
N ALA A 80 -7.27 9.85 -22.16
CA ALA A 80 -6.18 10.80 -21.95
C ALA A 80 -5.34 10.97 -23.24
N THR A 81 -5.04 9.87 -23.92
CA THR A 81 -4.34 9.89 -25.21
C THR A 81 -5.17 10.59 -26.29
N GLU A 82 -6.49 10.33 -26.36
CA GLU A 82 -7.38 11.02 -27.32
C GLU A 82 -7.42 12.53 -27.08
N ARG A 83 -7.51 12.98 -25.82
CA ARG A 83 -7.43 14.40 -25.45
C ARG A 83 -6.11 15.05 -25.87
N SER A 84 -4.99 14.34 -25.74
CA SER A 84 -3.66 14.84 -26.12
C SER A 84 -3.48 14.94 -27.65
N ILE A 85 -4.07 14.01 -28.40
CA ILE A 85 -4.09 14.04 -29.88
C ILE A 85 -4.97 15.18 -30.41
N VAL A 86 -6.07 15.51 -29.73
CA VAL A 86 -6.92 16.65 -30.10
C VAL A 86 -6.25 17.99 -29.74
N ALA A 87 -5.57 18.07 -28.59
CA ALA A 87 -4.88 19.29 -28.15
C ALA A 87 -3.67 19.68 -29.02
N THR A 88 -3.03 18.72 -29.70
CA THR A 88 -1.92 18.96 -30.63
C THR A 88 -2.36 19.47 -32.01
N SER A 89 -3.69 19.57 -32.26
CA SER A 89 -4.25 20.05 -33.53
C SER A 89 -4.69 21.53 -33.53
N ASP A 90 -4.77 22.19 -32.37
CA ASP A 90 -5.09 23.61 -32.25
C ASP A 90 -3.93 24.36 -31.57
N GLY A 91 -3.05 24.91 -32.39
CA GLY A 91 -1.97 25.79 -31.92
C GLY A 91 -2.52 27.16 -31.54
N SER A 92 -2.32 27.57 -30.28
CA SER A 92 -2.24 28.98 -29.92
C SER A 92 -1.24 29.21 -28.79
N ASN A 93 -0.29 30.08 -29.10
CA ASN A 93 0.79 30.58 -28.28
C ASN A 93 0.27 31.36 -27.06
N SER A 94 0.62 30.92 -25.85
CA SER A 94 0.64 31.76 -24.66
C SER A 94 1.85 31.37 -23.81
N GLY A 95 2.75 32.32 -23.56
CA GLY A 95 3.88 32.12 -22.67
C GLY A 95 3.40 31.75 -21.28
N THR A 96 3.75 30.54 -20.84
CA THR A 96 3.58 30.07 -19.47
C THR A 96 4.97 29.85 -18.89
N ALA A 97 5.14 30.30 -17.65
CA ALA A 97 6.31 29.98 -16.85
C ALA A 97 6.55 28.46 -16.92
N SER A 98 7.80 28.06 -17.20
CA SER A 98 8.22 26.67 -17.14
C SER A 98 7.79 26.10 -15.79
N GLU A 99 7.04 25.00 -15.79
CA GLU A 99 6.96 24.12 -14.62
C GLU A 99 8.41 23.90 -14.13
N PRO A 100 8.66 23.97 -12.82
CA PRO A 100 9.99 23.67 -12.30
C PRO A 100 10.37 22.28 -12.82
N ALA A 101 11.57 22.17 -13.42
CA ALA A 101 12.09 20.89 -13.84
C ALA A 101 12.03 19.92 -12.65
N ASP A 102 11.54 18.70 -12.89
CA ASP A 102 11.51 17.66 -11.86
C ASP A 102 12.92 17.54 -11.28
N PRO A 103 13.10 17.74 -9.96
CA PRO A 103 14.43 17.77 -9.34
C PRO A 103 15.20 16.47 -9.52
N LEU A 104 14.53 15.37 -9.88
CA LEU A 104 15.12 14.06 -10.15
C LEU A 104 15.42 13.80 -11.63
N GLU A 105 14.97 14.65 -12.55
CA GLU A 105 15.10 14.42 -13.99
C GLU A 105 16.58 14.26 -14.41
N GLY A 106 16.88 13.15 -15.09
CA GLY A 106 18.22 12.86 -15.62
C GLY A 106 19.25 12.37 -14.60
N ARG A 107 18.88 12.21 -13.33
CA ARG A 107 19.74 11.61 -12.31
C ARG A 107 19.83 10.09 -12.46
N SER A 108 20.98 9.53 -12.14
CA SER A 108 21.14 8.09 -11.91
C SER A 108 20.44 7.66 -10.62
N TYR A 109 20.19 6.36 -10.47
CA TYR A 109 19.56 5.81 -9.27
C TYR A 109 20.31 6.19 -7.97
N ASP A 110 21.63 6.08 -7.96
CA ASP A 110 22.45 6.45 -6.79
C ASP A 110 22.35 7.94 -6.47
N GLU A 111 22.30 8.81 -7.49
CA GLU A 111 22.09 10.25 -7.31
C GLU A 111 20.68 10.57 -6.78
N ILE A 112 19.68 9.75 -7.09
CA ILE A 112 18.33 9.89 -6.54
C ILE A 112 18.28 9.44 -5.08
N LEU A 113 18.93 8.32 -4.72
CA LEU A 113 19.05 7.90 -3.32
C LEU A 113 19.82 8.95 -2.50
N GLU A 114 20.91 9.49 -3.04
CA GLU A 114 21.64 10.58 -2.42
C GLU A 114 20.75 11.82 -2.24
N TYR A 115 20.02 12.22 -3.28
CA TYR A 115 19.10 13.34 -3.19
C TYR A 115 18.02 13.14 -2.13
N ARG A 116 17.41 11.94 -2.06
CA ARG A 116 16.45 11.56 -1.02
C ARG A 116 17.06 11.63 0.37
N ARG A 117 18.30 11.19 0.56
CA ARG A 117 19.02 11.31 1.83
C ARG A 117 19.22 12.78 2.23
N GLU A 118 19.68 13.61 1.32
CA GLU A 118 19.94 15.04 1.57
C GLU A 118 18.66 15.84 1.83
N HIS A 119 17.52 15.40 1.29
CA HIS A 119 16.23 16.10 1.33
C HIS A 119 15.15 15.29 2.06
N ALA A 120 15.54 14.34 2.90
CA ALA A 120 14.61 13.50 3.65
C ALA A 120 13.63 14.38 4.45
N VAL A 121 12.34 14.12 4.31
CA VAL A 121 11.28 14.91 4.95
C VAL A 121 11.23 14.73 6.47
N ASP A 122 11.78 13.63 6.99
CA ASP A 122 11.87 13.35 8.43
C ASP A 122 13.33 13.36 8.92
N GLU A 123 13.68 14.38 9.71
CA GLU A 123 15.05 14.60 10.17
C GLU A 123 15.56 13.47 11.08
N ASN A 124 14.73 12.94 11.98
CA ASN A 124 15.13 11.84 12.85
C ASN A 124 15.41 10.57 12.04
N THR A 125 14.56 10.25 11.07
CA THR A 125 14.75 9.13 10.14
C THR A 125 16.07 9.28 9.38
N ARG A 126 16.35 10.48 8.87
CA ARG A 126 17.63 10.79 8.19
C ARG A 126 18.82 10.58 9.12
N LEU A 127 18.78 11.09 10.36
CA LEU A 127 19.88 10.96 11.31
C LEU A 127 20.14 9.50 11.71
N VAL A 128 19.09 8.70 11.88
CA VAL A 128 19.21 7.25 12.12
C VAL A 128 19.78 6.56 10.88
N TYR A 129 19.32 6.91 9.67
CA TYR A 129 19.93 6.40 8.44
C TYR A 129 21.45 6.67 8.40
N GLU A 130 21.89 7.90 8.68
CA GLU A 130 23.32 8.26 8.70
C GLU A 130 24.12 7.46 9.74
N ARG A 131 23.53 7.12 10.88
CA ARG A 131 24.15 6.26 11.89
C ARG A 131 24.38 4.84 11.38
N TYR A 132 23.47 4.34 10.54
CA TYR A 132 23.44 2.96 10.07
C TYR A 132 23.97 2.76 8.65
N ILE A 133 24.19 3.81 7.85
CA ILE A 133 24.55 3.70 6.43
C ILE A 133 25.80 2.83 6.19
N ASN A 134 26.80 2.91 7.06
CA ASN A 134 28.02 2.10 6.97
C ASN A 134 27.81 0.61 7.33
N ARG A 135 26.62 0.26 7.84
CA ARG A 135 26.19 -1.11 8.14
C ARG A 135 25.27 -1.68 7.05
N VAL A 136 24.73 -0.84 6.16
CA VAL A 136 23.90 -1.30 5.04
C VAL A 136 24.74 -2.17 4.12
N ARG A 137 24.29 -3.41 3.90
CA ARG A 137 24.98 -4.41 3.09
C ARG A 137 24.05 -4.93 2.02
N ILE A 138 24.31 -4.53 0.79
CA ILE A 138 23.63 -5.09 -0.37
C ILE A 138 24.34 -6.37 -0.79
N ASN A 139 23.61 -7.47 -0.82
CA ASN A 139 24.12 -8.77 -1.26
C ASN A 139 23.87 -9.01 -2.74
N ASP A 140 22.68 -8.65 -3.21
CA ASP A 140 22.25 -8.77 -4.59
C ASP A 140 21.33 -7.60 -4.95
N ASP A 141 21.74 -6.77 -5.91
CA ASP A 141 20.94 -5.66 -6.45
C ASP A 141 20.33 -5.95 -7.83
N ASP A 142 20.42 -7.20 -8.29
CA ASP A 142 19.76 -7.74 -9.50
C ASP A 142 18.86 -8.93 -9.11
N TYR A 143 18.28 -8.88 -7.91
CA TYR A 143 17.51 -9.99 -7.35
C TYR A 143 16.09 -10.05 -7.96
N ASP A 144 15.84 -11.04 -8.82
CA ASP A 144 14.60 -11.20 -9.59
C ASP A 144 13.35 -11.64 -8.78
N ASP A 145 13.46 -11.83 -7.47
CA ASP A 145 12.34 -12.23 -6.60
C ASP A 145 12.02 -11.11 -5.60
N THR A 146 11.09 -11.37 -4.68
CA THR A 146 10.63 -10.41 -3.69
C THR A 146 11.79 -9.88 -2.86
N ALA A 147 12.02 -8.56 -2.94
CA ALA A 147 13.01 -7.88 -2.14
C ALA A 147 12.81 -8.19 -0.65
N HIS A 148 13.93 -8.32 0.07
CA HIS A 148 13.92 -8.61 1.50
C HIS A 148 15.26 -8.32 2.16
N TYR A 149 15.18 -7.90 3.42
CA TYR A 149 16.26 -7.96 4.40
C TYR A 149 16.34 -9.35 5.04
N ASN A 150 17.56 -9.88 5.15
CA ASN A 150 17.84 -11.14 5.83
C ASN A 150 18.54 -10.87 7.17
N SER A 151 17.81 -10.97 8.28
CA SER A 151 18.35 -10.73 9.63
C SER A 151 19.49 -11.66 10.03
N ILE A 152 19.49 -12.92 9.56
CA ILE A 152 20.54 -13.90 9.89
C ILE A 152 21.87 -13.53 9.25
N ARG A 153 21.84 -13.02 8.01
CA ARG A 153 23.04 -12.67 7.24
C ARG A 153 23.37 -11.18 7.26
N ASN A 154 22.46 -10.36 7.79
CA ASN A 154 22.54 -8.91 7.82
C ASN A 154 22.87 -8.34 6.43
N HIS A 155 22.01 -8.66 5.46
CA HIS A 155 22.11 -8.15 4.09
C HIS A 155 20.74 -7.94 3.45
N ILE A 156 20.71 -7.15 2.39
CA ILE A 156 19.52 -6.83 1.60
C ILE A 156 19.67 -7.45 0.21
N ASN A 157 18.59 -8.06 -0.29
CA ASN A 157 18.44 -8.43 -1.69
C ASN A 157 17.27 -7.63 -2.27
N TYR A 158 17.48 -6.97 -3.41
CA TYR A 158 16.43 -6.23 -4.12
C TYR A 158 16.81 -6.09 -5.60
N ASN A 159 15.88 -5.68 -6.45
CA ASN A 159 16.20 -5.33 -7.83
C ASN A 159 16.31 -3.80 -7.98
N ARG A 160 17.52 -3.31 -8.26
CA ARG A 160 17.82 -1.88 -8.44
C ARG A 160 17.09 -1.30 -9.64
N ASP A 161 17.06 -2.02 -10.75
CA ASP A 161 16.46 -1.54 -12.01
C ASP A 161 14.94 -1.45 -11.87
N GLU A 162 14.30 -2.40 -11.19
CA GLU A 162 12.88 -2.31 -10.85
C GLU A 162 12.60 -1.17 -9.87
N ASP A 163 13.46 -0.99 -8.86
CA ASP A 163 13.28 0.08 -7.88
C ASP A 163 13.54 1.49 -8.48
N ALA A 164 14.34 1.57 -9.55
CA ALA A 164 14.59 2.80 -10.30
C ALA A 164 13.36 3.29 -11.08
N VAL A 165 12.40 2.41 -11.37
CA VAL A 165 11.15 2.74 -12.05
C VAL A 165 9.91 2.44 -11.20
N ASN A 166 10.10 2.28 -9.89
CA ASN A 166 9.03 1.91 -8.97
C ASN A 166 7.93 2.96 -8.98
N GLU A 167 6.71 2.54 -9.26
CA GLU A 167 5.55 3.44 -9.29
C GLU A 167 5.16 3.98 -7.90
N ARG A 168 5.69 3.36 -6.83
CA ARG A 168 5.63 3.85 -5.44
C ARG A 168 6.66 4.94 -5.17
N GLY A 169 7.54 5.26 -6.12
CA GLY A 169 8.63 6.23 -6.00
C GLY A 169 10.00 5.56 -6.03
N VAL A 170 10.96 6.20 -6.70
CA VAL A 170 12.33 5.69 -6.87
C VAL A 170 13.02 5.52 -5.51
N GLY A 171 13.61 4.35 -5.27
CA GLY A 171 14.26 4.03 -4.00
C GLY A 171 13.30 3.54 -2.91
N ASN A 172 12.02 3.35 -3.24
CA ASN A 172 11.01 2.89 -2.28
C ASN A 172 11.38 1.53 -1.69
N THR A 173 11.74 0.56 -2.52
CA THR A 173 12.14 -0.76 -2.05
C THR A 173 13.43 -0.67 -1.24
N TYR A 174 14.45 0.03 -1.73
CA TYR A 174 15.72 0.17 -1.01
C TYR A 174 15.53 0.71 0.42
N TYR A 175 14.82 1.83 0.59
CA TYR A 175 14.64 2.42 1.92
C TYR A 175 13.72 1.60 2.83
N HIS A 176 12.76 0.87 2.27
CA HIS A 176 11.94 -0.07 3.03
C HIS A 176 12.80 -1.20 3.62
N GLU A 177 13.65 -1.84 2.80
CA GLU A 177 14.55 -2.90 3.29
C GLU A 177 15.62 -2.39 4.26
N VAL A 178 16.09 -1.16 4.07
CA VAL A 178 16.96 -0.50 5.05
C VAL A 178 16.22 -0.26 6.37
N GLY A 179 14.93 0.08 6.32
CA GLY A 179 14.08 0.18 7.50
C GLY A 179 14.05 -1.12 8.31
N HIS A 180 13.87 -2.28 7.65
CA HIS A 180 13.96 -3.59 8.31
C HIS A 180 15.35 -3.86 8.90
N LEU A 181 16.43 -3.51 8.19
CA LEU A 181 17.79 -3.65 8.70
C LEU A 181 17.98 -2.83 9.97
N ILE A 182 17.55 -1.58 9.97
CA ILE A 182 17.71 -0.69 11.13
C ILE A 182 16.90 -1.22 12.31
N ASP A 183 15.63 -1.59 12.08
CA ASP A 183 14.76 -2.14 13.12
C ASP A 183 15.37 -3.37 13.80
N ASP A 184 15.89 -4.32 13.02
CA ASP A 184 16.54 -5.53 13.51
C ASP A 184 17.85 -5.23 14.26
N GLN A 185 18.64 -4.26 13.79
CA GLN A 185 19.90 -3.91 14.44
C GLN A 185 19.69 -3.06 15.72
N SER A 186 18.58 -2.31 15.82
CA SER A 186 18.17 -1.55 17.00
C SER A 186 17.76 -2.46 18.18
N ASP A 187 17.42 -3.73 17.91
CA ASP A 187 17.10 -4.72 18.95
C ASP A 187 18.23 -4.89 19.98
N TRP A 188 19.49 -4.66 19.60
CA TRP A 188 20.63 -4.70 20.53
C TRP A 188 20.54 -3.68 21.68
N ASN A 189 19.75 -2.62 21.48
CA ASN A 189 19.49 -1.58 22.47
C ASN A 189 18.04 -1.63 23.01
N SER A 190 17.25 -2.66 22.68
CA SER A 190 15.81 -2.71 22.96
C SER A 190 15.01 -1.58 22.29
N HIS A 191 15.48 -1.07 21.15
CA HIS A 191 14.81 -0.01 20.38
C HIS A 191 14.16 -0.52 19.08
N THR A 192 13.86 -1.82 19.01
CA THR A 192 13.14 -2.40 17.88
C THR A 192 11.63 -2.16 18.02
N SER A 193 10.93 -2.08 16.90
CA SER A 193 9.47 -1.96 16.76
C SER A 193 8.67 -3.05 17.48
N THR A 194 9.33 -4.15 17.86
CA THR A 194 8.72 -5.26 18.59
C THR A 194 9.10 -5.33 20.07
N ASP A 195 9.89 -4.38 20.56
CA ASP A 195 10.20 -4.28 21.98
C ASP A 195 8.95 -3.87 22.76
N TRP A 196 8.75 -4.51 23.90
CA TRP A 196 7.56 -4.35 24.74
C TRP A 196 7.49 -2.99 25.44
N SER A 197 8.56 -2.21 25.42
CA SER A 197 8.59 -0.84 25.97
C SER A 197 7.89 0.18 25.07
N TYR A 198 7.64 -0.16 23.80
CA TYR A 198 6.87 0.65 22.87
C TYR A 198 5.46 0.07 22.70
N ASP A 199 4.44 0.93 22.75
CA ASP A 199 3.04 0.54 22.55
C ASP A 199 2.68 0.52 21.05
N PHE A 200 3.64 0.23 20.16
CA PHE A 200 3.54 0.53 18.73
C PHE A 200 2.39 -0.19 18.02
N TYR A 201 2.21 -1.49 18.28
CA TYR A 201 1.08 -2.25 17.74
C TYR A 201 -0.26 -1.69 18.23
N ASP A 202 -0.35 -1.41 19.53
CA ASP A 202 -1.56 -0.89 20.15
C ASP A 202 -1.90 0.50 19.59
N CYS A 203 -0.90 1.34 19.33
CA CYS A 203 -1.09 2.62 18.64
C CYS A 203 -1.63 2.44 17.21
N LEU A 204 -1.08 1.52 16.43
CA LEU A 204 -1.57 1.21 15.07
C LEU A 204 -3.04 0.76 15.10
N GLU A 205 -3.38 -0.16 16.00
CA GLU A 205 -4.74 -0.69 16.16
C GLU A 205 -5.71 0.40 16.63
N ASN A 206 -5.31 1.21 17.61
CA ASN A 206 -6.12 2.29 18.16
C ASN A 206 -6.39 3.39 17.13
N ASP A 207 -5.42 3.75 16.31
CA ASP A 207 -5.59 4.75 15.26
C ASP A 207 -6.52 4.23 14.14
N LEU A 208 -6.39 2.95 13.75
CA LEU A 208 -7.35 2.31 12.84
C LEU A 208 -8.77 2.32 13.39
N ASN A 209 -8.96 1.88 14.64
CA ASN A 209 -10.28 1.86 15.27
C ASN A 209 -10.88 3.27 15.34
N ARG A 210 -10.07 4.28 15.64
CA ARG A 210 -10.50 5.69 15.65
C ARG A 210 -10.96 6.15 14.26
N TRP A 211 -10.22 5.79 13.21
CA TRP A 211 -10.61 6.09 11.83
C TRP A 211 -11.95 5.45 11.49
N LEU A 212 -12.12 4.16 11.80
CA LEU A 212 -13.36 3.41 11.53
C LEU A 212 -14.54 4.00 12.29
N ASP A 213 -14.39 4.28 13.58
CA ASP A 213 -15.44 4.89 14.41
C ASP A 213 -15.87 6.25 13.87
N ASN A 214 -14.92 7.08 13.44
CA ASN A 214 -15.20 8.38 12.83
C ASN A 214 -15.94 8.21 11.49
N CYS A 215 -15.46 7.31 10.63
CA CYS A 215 -16.09 7.01 9.35
C CYS A 215 -17.54 6.52 9.53
N MET A 216 -17.78 5.61 10.48
CA MET A 216 -19.11 5.13 10.81
C MET A 216 -20.02 6.25 11.29
N ARG A 217 -19.54 7.09 12.21
CA ARG A 217 -20.30 8.22 12.77
C ARG A 217 -20.65 9.26 11.71
N GLU A 218 -19.70 9.63 10.86
CA GLU A 218 -19.85 10.73 9.90
C GLU A 218 -20.73 10.35 8.71
N ASN A 219 -20.69 9.08 8.31
CA ASN A 219 -21.50 8.55 7.21
C ASN A 219 -22.81 7.88 7.68
N ASN A 220 -23.06 7.84 8.99
CA ASN A 220 -24.17 7.11 9.62
C ASN A 220 -24.23 5.63 9.22
N TYR A 221 -23.06 4.99 9.06
CA TYR A 221 -23.00 3.56 8.83
C TYR A 221 -23.39 2.79 10.08
N THR A 222 -24.26 1.79 9.92
CA THR A 222 -24.65 0.89 11.00
C THR A 222 -23.94 -0.47 10.92
N ASN A 223 -23.14 -0.68 9.88
CA ASN A 223 -22.39 -1.89 9.62
C ASN A 223 -20.90 -1.52 9.43
N ILE A 224 -20.02 -2.22 10.13
CA ILE A 224 -18.57 -2.00 10.03
C ILE A 224 -18.04 -2.27 8.61
N GLN A 225 -18.67 -3.17 7.85
CA GLN A 225 -18.27 -3.45 6.48
C GLN A 225 -18.36 -2.21 5.59
N ASP A 226 -19.33 -1.32 5.81
CA ASP A 226 -19.45 -0.09 5.02
C ASP A 226 -18.26 0.85 5.30
N ALA A 227 -17.73 0.83 6.53
CA ALA A 227 -16.52 1.58 6.89
C ALA A 227 -15.25 0.94 6.29
N TYR A 228 -15.16 -0.39 6.25
CA TYR A 228 -14.07 -1.09 5.55
C TYR A 228 -14.08 -0.86 4.04
N ASP A 229 -15.25 -0.86 3.42
CA ASP A 229 -15.42 -0.52 2.00
C ASP A 229 -14.97 0.93 1.75
N ALA A 230 -15.37 1.88 2.61
CA ALA A 230 -14.93 3.27 2.52
C ALA A 230 -13.42 3.44 2.73
N LEU A 231 -12.83 2.68 3.66
CA LEU A 231 -11.37 2.67 3.88
C LEU A 231 -10.63 2.14 2.66
N SER A 232 -11.15 1.07 2.06
CA SER A 232 -10.60 0.52 0.83
C SER A 232 -10.68 1.54 -0.31
N ASP A 233 -11.81 2.22 -0.48
CA ASP A 233 -11.96 3.28 -1.48
C ASP A 233 -10.94 4.40 -1.26
N TRP A 234 -10.73 4.87 -0.02
CA TRP A 234 -9.70 5.86 0.32
C TRP A 234 -8.28 5.38 0.01
N LEU A 235 -7.95 4.10 0.25
CA LEU A 235 -6.66 3.51 -0.14
C LEU A 235 -6.48 3.49 -1.66
N TRP A 236 -7.56 3.32 -2.43
CA TRP A 236 -7.53 3.29 -3.89
C TRP A 236 -7.47 4.68 -4.56
N GLU A 237 -7.73 5.77 -3.83
CA GLU A 237 -7.59 7.14 -4.35
C GLU A 237 -6.15 7.49 -4.72
N ASP A 238 -5.19 7.05 -3.90
CA ASP A 238 -3.76 7.21 -4.17
C ASP A 238 -2.99 5.93 -3.78
N PRO A 239 -3.14 4.85 -4.56
CA PRO A 239 -2.72 3.52 -4.14
C PRO A 239 -1.20 3.41 -4.06
N ASN A 240 -0.45 4.23 -4.80
CA ASN A 240 1.00 4.16 -4.83
C ASN A 240 1.63 4.96 -3.68
N MET A 241 1.03 6.09 -3.27
CA MET A 241 1.50 6.82 -2.08
C MET A 241 0.97 6.23 -0.77
N LYS A 242 -0.17 5.53 -0.81
CA LYS A 242 -0.72 4.80 0.34
C LYS A 242 -0.25 3.35 0.41
N ASN A 243 0.87 3.00 -0.24
CA ASN A 243 1.32 1.61 -0.35
C ASN A 243 1.58 0.96 1.01
N GLY A 244 2.31 1.64 1.91
CA GLY A 244 2.60 1.11 3.24
C GLY A 244 1.36 1.04 4.11
N ILE A 245 0.49 2.05 4.03
CA ILE A 245 -0.78 2.07 4.76
C ILE A 245 -1.68 0.93 4.30
N SER A 246 -1.79 0.70 2.98
CA SER A 246 -2.56 -0.40 2.40
C SER A 246 -2.11 -1.76 2.95
N ASP A 247 -0.79 -1.96 3.06
CA ASP A 247 -0.23 -3.19 3.61
C ASP A 247 -0.58 -3.38 5.10
N LEU A 248 -0.40 -2.32 5.91
CA LEU A 248 -0.74 -2.34 7.33
C LEU A 248 -2.24 -2.54 7.58
N ILE A 249 -3.09 -1.85 6.84
CA ILE A 249 -4.55 -1.98 6.94
C ILE A 249 -5.01 -3.39 6.60
N ASN A 250 -4.43 -4.00 5.56
CA ASN A 250 -4.74 -5.38 5.21
C ASN A 250 -4.40 -6.35 6.36
N GLY A 251 -3.24 -6.16 7.00
CA GLY A 251 -2.85 -6.94 8.18
C GLY A 251 -3.75 -6.71 9.39
N LEU A 252 -3.97 -5.45 9.77
CA LEU A 252 -4.76 -5.06 10.96
C LEU A 252 -6.24 -5.44 10.85
N THR A 253 -6.80 -5.44 9.64
CA THR A 253 -8.22 -5.80 9.42
C THR A 253 -8.42 -7.28 9.08
N GLY A 254 -7.36 -8.07 8.98
CA GLY A 254 -7.45 -9.45 8.51
C GLY A 254 -7.98 -9.58 7.08
N GLY A 255 -7.74 -8.56 6.25
CA GLY A 255 -8.16 -8.50 4.85
C GLY A 255 -9.55 -7.94 4.59
N GLU A 256 -10.27 -7.45 5.62
CA GLU A 256 -11.60 -6.85 5.44
C GLU A 256 -11.55 -5.49 4.73
N ALA A 257 -10.43 -4.75 4.84
CA ALA A 257 -10.13 -3.58 4.03
C ALA A 257 -8.76 -3.75 3.35
N CYS A 258 -8.67 -3.38 2.06
CA CYS A 258 -7.41 -3.46 1.33
C CYS A 258 -7.30 -2.45 0.18
N GLY A 259 -6.07 -1.96 -0.02
CA GLY A 259 -5.67 -1.23 -1.21
C GLY A 259 -4.88 -2.12 -2.17
N ARG A 260 -4.09 -1.47 -3.02
CA ARG A 260 -3.33 -2.14 -4.08
C ARG A 260 -2.19 -3.02 -3.55
N TRP A 261 -1.44 -2.53 -2.57
CA TRP A 261 -0.20 -3.15 -2.08
C TRP A 261 -0.44 -3.85 -0.75
N ARG A 262 -0.01 -5.10 -0.62
CA ARG A 262 -0.17 -5.92 0.59
C ARG A 262 0.62 -7.23 0.50
N HIS A 263 0.92 -7.81 1.66
CA HIS A 263 1.30 -9.22 1.80
C HIS A 263 0.08 -10.16 1.85
N TYR A 264 0.35 -11.46 1.71
CA TYR A 264 -0.65 -12.51 1.96
C TYR A 264 -1.02 -12.58 3.45
N LEU A 265 -2.26 -12.95 3.75
CA LEU A 265 -2.78 -12.89 5.12
C LEU A 265 -2.05 -13.79 6.13
N ASP A 266 -1.43 -14.88 5.69
CA ASP A 266 -0.65 -15.79 6.53
C ASP A 266 0.70 -15.22 6.96
N TYR A 267 1.13 -14.10 6.39
CA TYR A 267 2.31 -13.35 6.81
C TYR A 267 2.09 -12.60 8.12
N TYR A 268 0.87 -12.12 8.38
CA TYR A 268 0.64 -11.16 9.46
C TYR A 268 0.52 -11.82 10.83
N ASN A 269 1.24 -11.22 11.77
CA ASN A 269 1.06 -11.29 13.21
C ASN A 269 1.45 -9.92 13.79
N SER A 270 1.20 -9.69 15.08
CA SER A 270 1.50 -8.38 15.69
C SER A 270 2.95 -7.95 15.48
N GLY A 271 3.91 -8.88 15.61
CA GLY A 271 5.32 -8.60 15.41
C GLY A 271 5.69 -8.31 13.95
N SER A 272 5.09 -8.97 12.96
CA SER A 272 5.36 -8.62 11.55
C SER A 272 4.70 -7.29 11.18
N ILE A 273 3.50 -6.99 11.71
CA ILE A 273 2.86 -5.69 11.51
C ILE A 273 3.72 -4.54 12.04
N CYS A 274 4.32 -4.66 13.23
CA CYS A 274 5.25 -3.65 13.75
C CYS A 274 6.49 -3.47 12.85
N ARG A 275 7.10 -4.57 12.40
CA ARG A 275 8.29 -4.51 11.52
C ARG A 275 7.98 -3.87 10.18
N GLU A 276 6.84 -4.20 9.58
CA GLU A 276 6.35 -3.53 8.37
C GLU A 276 6.08 -2.06 8.62
N ALA A 277 5.43 -1.72 9.73
CA ALA A 277 5.10 -0.33 10.04
C ALA A 277 6.37 0.51 10.20
N PHE A 278 7.37 0.00 10.91
CA PHE A 278 8.67 0.66 11.02
C PHE A 278 9.30 0.87 9.64
N ALA A 279 9.36 -0.17 8.80
CA ALA A 279 9.97 -0.09 7.48
C ALA A 279 9.24 0.90 6.54
N HIS A 280 7.90 0.88 6.51
CA HIS A 280 7.09 1.82 5.73
C HIS A 280 7.23 3.25 6.23
N PHE A 281 7.25 3.47 7.55
CA PHE A 281 7.39 4.81 8.14
C PHE A 281 8.78 5.38 7.88
N PHE A 282 9.81 4.53 8.00
CA PHE A 282 11.19 4.87 7.67
C PHE A 282 11.34 5.23 6.18
N GLU A 283 10.78 4.42 5.28
CA GLU A 283 10.81 4.71 3.84
C GLU A 283 10.16 6.04 3.51
N ALA A 284 8.98 6.30 4.09
CA ALA A 284 8.26 7.55 3.91
C ALA A 284 9.04 8.75 4.48
N GLY A 285 9.70 8.58 5.64
CA GLY A 285 10.58 9.60 6.23
C GLY A 285 11.80 9.93 5.37
N MET A 286 12.36 8.93 4.67
CA MET A 286 13.45 9.10 3.70
C MET A 286 12.98 9.58 2.32
N SER A 287 11.69 9.86 2.13
CA SER A 287 11.21 10.51 0.91
C SER A 287 11.68 11.97 0.85
N HIS A 288 11.79 12.53 -0.35
CA HIS A 288 11.97 13.97 -0.55
C HIS A 288 10.64 14.72 -0.68
N GLU A 289 9.55 13.99 -0.88
CA GLU A 289 8.17 14.49 -0.93
C GLU A 289 7.40 14.00 0.31
N SER A 290 6.61 14.86 0.94
CA SER A 290 5.96 14.56 2.21
C SER A 290 4.72 13.67 2.10
N THR A 291 4.16 13.51 0.90
CA THR A 291 2.82 12.92 0.68
C THR A 291 2.60 11.59 1.40
N LYS A 292 3.55 10.64 1.30
CA LYS A 292 3.42 9.35 1.98
C LYS A 292 3.39 9.49 3.50
N LEU A 293 4.29 10.31 4.03
CA LEU A 293 4.41 10.54 5.46
C LEU A 293 3.19 11.29 6.01
N ASP A 294 2.63 12.20 5.21
CA ASP A 294 1.39 12.91 5.56
C ASP A 294 0.20 11.94 5.62
N TYR A 295 0.07 11.00 4.68
CA TYR A 295 -0.94 9.94 4.78
C TYR A 295 -0.72 9.02 5.99
N ILE A 296 0.53 8.71 6.33
CA ILE A 296 0.85 7.93 7.53
C ILE A 296 0.41 8.69 8.78
N ARG A 297 0.70 9.99 8.89
CA ARG A 297 0.29 10.82 10.02
C ARG A 297 -1.24 10.99 10.09
N GLU A 298 -1.91 10.99 8.95
CA GLU A 298 -3.38 11.03 8.88
C GLU A 298 -4.00 9.75 9.43
N MET A 299 -3.50 8.59 8.98
CA MET A 299 -4.07 7.28 9.33
C MET A 299 -3.61 6.78 10.71
N PHE A 300 -2.34 7.00 11.05
CA PHE A 300 -1.66 6.42 12.22
C PHE A 300 -0.89 7.48 13.04
N PRO A 301 -1.56 8.55 13.51
CA PRO A 301 -0.89 9.66 14.20
C PRO A 301 -0.15 9.23 15.48
N SER A 302 -0.74 8.40 16.33
CA SER A 302 -0.11 7.96 17.58
C SER A 302 0.98 6.90 17.34
N ALA A 303 0.80 6.03 16.35
CA ALA A 303 1.86 5.09 15.99
C ALA A 303 3.07 5.82 15.41
N TYR A 304 2.86 6.89 14.64
CA TYR A 304 3.95 7.71 14.14
C TYR A 304 4.70 8.43 15.29
N GLU A 305 4.00 8.85 16.34
CA GLU A 305 4.64 9.39 17.56
C GLU A 305 5.53 8.34 18.25
N GLU A 306 5.06 7.10 18.41
CA GLU A 306 5.86 5.98 18.94
C GLU A 306 7.09 5.68 18.05
N PHE A 307 6.90 5.64 16.73
CA PHE A 307 8.01 5.49 15.78
C PHE A 307 9.07 6.58 15.96
N GLN A 308 8.65 7.84 16.10
CA GLN A 308 9.59 8.94 16.36
C GLN A 308 10.31 8.77 17.70
N GLN A 309 9.63 8.28 18.73
CA GLN A 309 10.26 7.99 20.03
C GLN A 309 11.34 6.91 19.90
N MET A 310 11.09 5.83 19.15
CA MET A 310 12.11 4.81 18.87
C MET A 310 13.33 5.40 18.17
N LEU A 311 13.15 6.28 17.18
CA LEU A 311 14.27 6.93 16.51
C LEU A 311 15.06 7.84 17.46
N ILE A 312 14.37 8.57 18.33
CA ILE A 312 15.01 9.45 19.34
C ILE A 312 15.82 8.62 20.33
N ASP A 313 15.26 7.51 20.83
CA ASP A 313 15.95 6.61 21.75
C ASP A 313 17.17 5.97 21.09
N GLU A 314 17.03 5.54 19.84
CA GLU A 314 18.15 5.00 19.06
C GLU A 314 19.21 6.04 18.72
N LEU A 315 18.88 7.35 18.78
CA LEU A 315 19.84 8.43 18.59
C LEU A 315 20.61 8.80 19.88
N ASN A 316 20.09 8.46 21.06
CA ASN A 316 20.69 8.79 22.36
C ASN A 316 21.65 7.72 22.88
#